data_AF-A0A6G4QW08-F1
#
_entry.id   AF-A0A6G4QW08-F1
#
_cell.length_a   1.000
_cell.length_b   1.000
_cell.length_c   1.000
_cell.angle_alpha   90.00
_cell.angle_beta   90.00
_cell.angle_gamma   90.00
#
_symmetry.space_group_name_H-M   'P 1'
#
loop_
_entity.id
_entity.type
_entity.pdbx_description
1 polymer ?
#
loop_
_entity_poly.entity_id
_entity_poly.type
_entity_poly.pdbx_seq_one_letter_code
_entity_poly.pdbx_strand_id
1 'polypeptide(L)'
;MNVIKGYLLGRCRRPEYWITVVVLTGLNVVQNLIPSHNALLWLHAVAWFLLASRRCRDIGWSPWLGLLPIPVGMAIVIAMLAAASQLERAAELIMFNIAPVLILVLWCGFWVVLGVWKSKPLDAPAAQTQAEVFG
;
A
#
# COMPACT_ATOMS: atom_id res chain seq x y z
N MET A 1 -22.16 -13.88 -1.27
CA MET A 1 -21.87 -12.87 -0.22
C MET A 1 -20.67 -13.21 0.67
N ASN A 2 -20.34 -14.50 0.87
CA ASN A 2 -19.23 -14.92 1.75
C ASN A 2 -17.82 -14.63 1.19
N VAL A 3 -17.64 -14.63 -0.14
CA VAL A 3 -16.33 -14.37 -0.76
C VAL A 3 -15.87 -12.92 -0.55
N ILE A 4 -16.79 -11.96 -0.66
CA ILE A 4 -16.49 -10.53 -0.44
C ILE A 4 -16.17 -10.28 1.03
N LYS A 5 -16.94 -10.87 1.97
CA LYS A 5 -16.60 -10.83 3.40
C LYS A 5 -15.25 -11.49 3.67
N GLY A 6 -14.96 -12.65 3.08
CA GLY A 6 -13.68 -13.35 3.20
C GLY A 6 -12.51 -12.54 2.63
N TYR A 7 -12.71 -11.79 1.55
CA TYR A 7 -11.70 -10.89 0.99
C TYR A 7 -11.48 -9.64 1.86
N LEU A 8 -12.57 -9.04 2.38
CA LEU A 8 -12.51 -7.86 3.24
C LEU A 8 -11.96 -8.16 4.64
N LEU A 9 -12.26 -9.34 5.18
CA LEU A 9 -11.85 -9.79 6.52
C LEU A 9 -10.60 -10.69 6.49
N GLY A 10 -10.18 -11.14 5.30
CA GLY A 10 -9.06 -12.05 5.12
C GLY A 10 -7.72 -11.38 5.33
N ARG A 11 -6.93 -11.90 6.28
CA ARG A 11 -5.56 -11.41 6.54
C ARG A 11 -4.62 -11.77 5.40
N CYS A 12 -3.73 -10.85 5.03
CA CYS A 12 -2.67 -11.14 4.07
C CYS A 12 -1.52 -11.85 4.80
N ARG A 13 -1.13 -13.02 4.31
CA ARG A 13 0.04 -13.71 4.86
C ARG A 13 1.29 -12.92 4.47
N ARG A 14 2.31 -12.91 5.33
CA ARG A 14 3.58 -12.24 5.06
C ARG A 14 4.22 -12.60 3.70
N PRO A 15 4.22 -13.87 3.23
CA PRO A 15 4.71 -14.18 1.89
C PRO A 15 3.84 -13.56 0.77
N GLU A 16 2.52 -13.54 0.91
CA GLU A 16 1.61 -12.92 -0.08
C GLU A 16 1.87 -11.42 -0.21
N TYR A 17 2.17 -10.76 0.91
CA TYR A 17 2.56 -9.36 0.93
C TYR A 17 3.82 -9.13 0.08
N TRP A 18 4.90 -9.88 0.34
CA TRP A 18 6.16 -9.71 -0.40
C TRP A 18 6.03 -10.06 -1.88
N ILE A 19 5.28 -11.11 -2.22
CA ILE A 19 4.97 -11.44 -3.62
C ILE A 19 4.25 -10.27 -4.29
N THR A 20 3.25 -9.69 -3.63
CA THR A 20 2.52 -8.54 -4.18
C THR A 20 3.43 -7.32 -4.34
N VAL A 21 4.33 -7.05 -3.39
CA VAL A 21 5.34 -5.98 -3.51
C VAL A 21 6.22 -6.20 -4.74
N VAL A 22 6.77 -7.41 -4.92
CA VAL A 22 7.62 -7.74 -6.07
C VAL A 22 6.86 -7.59 -7.40
N VAL A 23 5.61 -8.08 -7.45
CA VAL A 23 4.74 -7.95 -8.64
C VAL A 23 4.46 -6.49 -8.96
N LEU A 24 4.07 -5.68 -7.97
CA LEU A 24 3.81 -4.26 -8.17
C LEU A 24 5.09 -3.51 -8.56
N THR A 25 6.25 -3.81 -7.97
CA THR A 25 7.52 -3.22 -8.42
C THR A 25 7.84 -3.60 -9.87
N GLY A 26 7.68 -4.87 -10.25
CA GLY A 26 7.87 -5.33 -11.63
C GLY A 26 6.93 -4.64 -12.63
N LEU A 27 5.65 -4.49 -12.26
CA LEU A 27 4.69 -3.74 -13.07
C LEU A 27 5.09 -2.28 -13.24
N ASN A 28 5.71 -1.66 -12.24
CA ASN A 28 6.19 -0.29 -12.32
C ASN A 28 7.31 -0.15 -13.38
N VAL A 29 8.25 -1.10 -13.40
CA VAL A 29 9.30 -1.17 -14.43
C VAL A 29 8.70 -1.35 -15.82
N VAL A 30 7.75 -2.28 -15.99
CA VAL A 30 7.10 -2.54 -17.28
C VAL A 30 6.29 -1.33 -17.76
N GLN A 31 5.61 -0.61 -16.86
CA GLN A 31 4.85 0.58 -17.21
C GLN A 31 5.71 1.71 -17.79
N ASN A 32 6.98 1.83 -17.37
CA ASN A 32 7.91 2.80 -17.95
C ASN A 32 8.27 2.50 -19.42
N LEU A 33 7.99 1.29 -19.91
CA LEU A 33 8.22 0.90 -21.30
C LEU A 33 7.00 1.17 -22.20
N ILE A 34 5.86 1.55 -21.63
CA ILE A 34 4.60 1.74 -22.36
C ILE A 34 4.20 3.23 -22.31
N PRO A 35 4.34 3.98 -23.41
CA PRO A 35 3.97 5.39 -23.41
C PRO A 35 2.46 5.60 -23.24
N SER A 36 2.07 6.61 -22.46
CA SER A 36 0.74 7.22 -22.41
C SER A 36 -0.43 6.39 -21.87
N HIS A 37 -0.28 5.68 -20.74
CA HIS A 37 -1.38 4.93 -20.11
C HIS A 37 -1.72 5.44 -18.70
N ASN A 38 -2.26 6.66 -18.61
CA ASN A 38 -2.65 7.31 -17.34
C ASN A 38 -3.57 6.43 -16.48
N ALA A 39 -4.52 5.71 -17.09
CA ALA A 39 -5.43 4.83 -16.35
C ALA A 39 -4.68 3.69 -15.62
N LEU A 40 -3.63 3.13 -16.24
CA LEU A 40 -2.83 2.07 -15.64
C LEU A 40 -1.97 2.59 -14.48
N LEU A 41 -1.49 3.83 -14.55
CA LEU A 41 -0.78 4.48 -13.45
C LEU A 41 -1.69 4.66 -12.23
N TRP A 42 -2.92 5.12 -12.44
CA TRP A 42 -3.90 5.27 -11.35
C TRP A 42 -4.31 3.93 -10.75
N LEU A 43 -4.57 2.91 -11.58
CA LEU A 43 -4.87 1.56 -11.10
C LEU A 43 -3.71 0.98 -10.27
N HIS A 44 -2.48 1.22 -10.71
CA HIS A 44 -1.29 0.81 -9.99
C HIS A 44 -1.14 1.51 -8.64
N ALA A 45 -1.37 2.82 -8.58
CA ALA A 45 -1.37 3.58 -7.34
C ALA A 45 -2.44 3.06 -6.36
N VAL A 46 -3.65 2.79 -6.85
CA VAL A 46 -4.73 2.18 -6.04
C VAL A 46 -4.31 0.82 -5.49
N ALA A 47 -3.67 -0.02 -6.30
CA ALA A 47 -3.21 -1.34 -5.86
C ALA A 47 -2.18 -1.25 -4.71
N TRP A 48 -1.24 -0.31 -4.78
CA TRP A 48 -0.34 -0.02 -3.66
C TRP A 48 -1.12 0.39 -2.42
N PHE A 49 -2.00 1.39 -2.49
CA PHE A 49 -2.72 1.85 -1.30
C PHE A 49 -3.59 0.77 -0.66
N LEU A 50 -4.24 -0.09 -1.45
CA LEU A 50 -4.99 -1.23 -0.95
C LEU A 50 -4.08 -2.24 -0.23
N LEU A 51 -2.88 -2.52 -0.76
CA LEU A 51 -1.91 -3.39 -0.12
C LEU A 51 -1.44 -2.82 1.23
N ALA A 52 -1.11 -1.52 1.30
CA ALA A 52 -0.74 -0.88 2.56
C ALA A 52 -1.88 -0.95 3.57
N SER A 53 -3.09 -0.64 3.12
CA SER A 53 -4.24 -0.61 4.01
C SER A 53 -4.52 -1.98 4.63
N ARG A 54 -4.43 -3.03 3.79
CA ARG A 54 -4.55 -4.41 4.24
C ARG A 54 -3.45 -4.76 5.23
N ARG A 55 -2.20 -4.39 4.95
CA ARG A 55 -1.06 -4.70 5.82
C ARG A 55 -1.14 -4.00 7.18
N CYS A 56 -1.56 -2.73 7.23
CA CYS A 56 -1.78 -2.01 8.48
C CYS A 56 -2.84 -2.71 9.34
N ARG A 57 -3.91 -3.23 8.74
CA ARG A 57 -4.93 -4.02 9.44
C ARG A 57 -4.37 -5.34 9.99
N ASP A 58 -3.51 -6.01 9.23
CA ASP A 58 -2.86 -7.26 9.67
C ASP A 58 -1.87 -7.05 10.83
N ILE A 59 -1.25 -5.88 10.91
CA ILE A 59 -0.42 -5.44 12.04
C ILE A 59 -1.28 -5.21 13.30
N GLY A 60 -2.60 -5.07 13.16
CA GLY A 60 -3.54 -4.86 14.25
C GLY A 60 -3.92 -3.41 14.46
N TRP A 61 -3.64 -2.52 13.51
CA TRP A 61 -4.16 -1.16 13.54
C TRP A 61 -5.69 -1.18 13.42
N SER A 62 -6.35 -0.19 14.02
CA SER A 62 -7.81 -0.07 13.90
C SER A 62 -8.22 0.05 12.43
N PRO A 63 -9.42 -0.39 12.03
CA PRO A 63 -9.86 -0.33 10.63
C PRO A 63 -9.74 1.08 10.02
N TRP A 64 -9.98 2.11 10.83
CA TRP A 64 -9.82 3.52 10.44
C TRP A 64 -8.37 3.91 10.20
N LEU A 65 -7.45 3.51 11.10
CA LEU A 65 -6.02 3.76 10.94
C LEU A 65 -5.43 2.94 9.79
N GLY A 66 -5.95 1.74 9.55
CA GLY A 66 -5.58 0.92 8.40
C GLY A 66 -5.92 1.58 7.08
N LEU A 67 -6.88 2.49 7.01
CA LEU A 67 -7.20 3.21 5.77
C LEU A 67 -6.29 4.42 5.52
N LEU A 68 -5.54 4.92 6.53
CA LEU A 68 -4.70 6.12 6.44
C LEU A 68 -3.75 6.20 5.23
N PRO A 69 -3.14 5.11 4.73
CA PRO A 69 -2.27 5.18 3.57
C PRO A 69 -2.95 5.78 2.33
N ILE A 70 -4.27 5.61 2.19
CA ILE A 70 -5.06 6.14 1.07
C ILE A 70 -5.18 7.68 1.13
N PRO A 71 -5.82 8.29 2.15
CA PRO A 71 -5.96 9.75 2.21
C PRO A 71 -4.63 10.47 2.36
N VAL A 72 -3.65 9.89 3.07
CA VAL A 72 -2.31 10.49 3.20
C VAL A 72 -1.59 10.49 1.85
N GLY A 73 -1.63 9.39 1.11
CA GLY A 73 -1.05 9.33 -0.23
C GLY A 73 -1.69 10.32 -1.20
N MET A 74 -3.02 10.43 -1.19
CA MET A 74 -3.74 11.40 -1.99
C MET A 74 -3.40 12.84 -1.62
N ALA A 75 -3.31 13.15 -0.32
CA ALA A 75 -2.92 14.48 0.15
C ALA A 75 -1.50 14.86 -0.31
N ILE A 76 -0.55 13.91 -0.27
CA ILE A 76 0.81 14.12 -0.77
C ILE A 76 0.80 14.43 -2.27
N VAL A 77 0.07 13.65 -3.08
CA VAL A 77 -0.03 13.88 -4.53
C VAL A 77 -0.63 15.26 -4.82
N ILE A 78 -1.71 15.64 -4.13
CA ILE A 78 -2.36 16.95 -4.30
C ILE A 78 -1.40 18.08 -3.89
N ALA A 79 -0.71 17.93 -2.75
CA ALA A 79 0.26 18.91 -2.28
C ALA A 79 1.43 19.08 -3.26
N MET A 80 1.92 17.99 -3.84
CA MET A 80 2.96 18.04 -4.87
C MET A 80 2.49 18.76 -6.13
N LEU A 81 1.27 18.50 -6.60
CA LEU A 81 0.70 19.19 -7.76
C LEU A 81 0.50 20.69 -7.49
N ALA A 82 0.05 21.05 -6.29
CA ALA A 82 -0.12 22.43 -5.87
C ALA A 82 1.22 23.16 -5.68
N ALA A 83 2.27 22.48 -5.20
CA ALA A 83 3.60 23.04 -5.09
C ALA A 83 4.23 23.25 -6.47
N ALA A 84 4.06 22.29 -7.39
CA ALA A 84 4.58 22.37 -8.76
C ALA A 84 4.05 23.60 -9.51
N SER A 85 2.81 24.02 -9.28
CA SER A 85 2.22 25.18 -9.96
C SER A 85 2.72 26.54 -9.45
N GLN A 86 3.49 26.56 -8.35
CA GLN A 86 4.03 27.79 -7.76
C GLN A 86 5.55 27.90 -7.85
N LEU A 87 6.22 26.95 -8.49
CA LEU A 87 7.68 26.88 -8.51
C LEU A 87 8.29 27.74 -9.64
N GLU A 88 9.30 28.53 -9.29
CA GLU A 88 10.17 29.17 -10.29
C GLU A 88 11.03 28.13 -11.03
N ARG A 89 11.43 28.45 -12.26
CA ARG A 89 12.14 27.55 -13.20
C ARG A 89 13.43 26.91 -12.66
N ALA A 90 14.11 27.58 -11.72
CA ALA A 90 15.30 27.03 -11.04
C ALA A 90 14.94 26.01 -9.96
N ALA A 91 13.83 26.22 -9.24
CA ALA A 91 13.30 25.28 -8.27
C ALA A 91 12.68 24.06 -8.98
N GLU A 92 12.12 24.22 -10.18
CA GLU A 92 11.63 23.10 -10.99
C GLU A 92 12.74 22.07 -11.26
N LEU A 93 13.94 22.53 -11.67
CA LEU A 93 15.08 21.65 -11.96
C LEU A 93 15.53 20.83 -10.75
N ILE A 94 15.53 21.43 -9.55
CA ILE A 94 15.87 20.73 -8.30
C ILE A 94 14.75 19.74 -7.95
N MET A 95 13.49 20.15 -8.09
CA MET A 95 12.34 19.30 -7.79
C MET A 95 12.27 18.09 -8.73
N PHE A 96 12.48 18.28 -10.03
CA PHE A 96 12.43 17.19 -11.01
C PHE A 96 13.59 16.19 -10.88
N ASN A 97 14.75 16.59 -10.33
CA ASN A 97 15.88 15.68 -10.14
C ASN A 97 15.87 14.99 -8.77
N ILE A 98 15.53 15.71 -7.70
CA ILE A 98 15.66 15.20 -6.32
C ILE A 98 14.35 14.59 -5.81
N ALA A 99 13.20 15.18 -6.13
CA ALA A 99 11.92 14.69 -5.60
C ALA A 99 11.62 13.24 -6.01
N PRO A 100 11.86 12.77 -7.26
CA PRO A 100 11.62 11.38 -7.61
C PRO A 100 12.44 10.40 -6.78
N VAL A 101 13.71 10.73 -6.51
CA VAL A 101 14.60 9.88 -5.71
C VAL A 101 14.14 9.84 -4.25
N LEU A 102 13.83 10.99 -3.65
CA LEU A 102 13.32 11.05 -2.29
C LEU A 102 11.99 10.30 -2.14
N ILE A 103 11.08 10.45 -3.10
CA ILE A 103 9.80 9.73 -3.12
C ILE A 103 10.05 8.24 -3.23
N LEU A 104 10.95 7.80 -4.11
CA LEU A 104 11.30 6.39 -4.24
C LEU A 104 11.86 5.82 -2.91
N VAL A 105 12.80 6.53 -2.28
CA VAL A 105 13.40 6.10 -1.00
C VAL A 105 12.35 6.04 0.11
N LEU A 106 11.51 7.07 0.24
CA LEU A 106 10.41 7.10 1.21
C LEU A 106 9.41 5.97 0.96
N TRP A 107 9.06 5.74 -0.30
CA TRP A 107 8.14 4.69 -0.72
C TRP A 107 8.70 3.31 -0.37
N CYS A 108 9.94 3.02 -0.79
CA CYS A 108 10.62 1.77 -0.46
C CYS A 108 10.74 1.57 1.05
N GLY A 109 11.14 2.60 1.79
CA GLY A 109 11.24 2.56 3.25
C GLY A 109 9.90 2.24 3.91
N PHE A 110 8.82 2.89 3.47
CA PHE A 110 7.47 2.65 3.96
C PHE A 110 7.02 1.19 3.77
N TRP A 111 7.23 0.61 2.57
CA TRP A 111 6.87 -0.79 2.32
C TRP A 111 7.74 -1.75 3.12
N VAL A 112 9.04 -1.51 3.22
CA VAL A 112 9.92 -2.36 4.03
C VAL A 112 9.50 -2.35 5.50
N VAL A 113 9.22 -1.18 6.06
CA VAL A 113 8.73 -1.05 7.45
C VAL A 113 7.44 -1.84 7.65
N LEU A 114 6.45 -1.69 6.76
CA LEU A 114 5.20 -2.45 6.83
C LEU A 114 5.39 -3.96 6.65
N GLY A 115 6.30 -4.39 5.78
CA GLY A 115 6.60 -5.80 5.51
C GLY A 115 7.37 -6.49 6.63
N VAL A 116 8.24 -5.75 7.31
CA VAL A 116 9.04 -6.27 8.43
C VAL A 116 8.23 -6.34 9.73
N TRP A 117 7.26 -5.43 9.91
CA TRP A 117 6.43 -5.38 11.11
C TRP A 117 5.72 -6.71 11.38
N LYS A 118 5.71 -7.16 12.64
CA LYS A 118 5.07 -8.44 13.03
C LYS A 118 3.54 -8.32 12.94
N SER A 119 2.89 -9.27 12.29
CA SER A 119 1.43 -9.35 12.26
C SER A 119 0.87 -9.61 13.68
N LYS A 120 -0.31 -9.06 13.98
CA LYS A 120 -1.03 -9.38 15.22
C LYS A 120 -1.30 -10.89 15.26
N PRO A 121 -1.05 -11.60 16.38
CA PRO A 121 -1.43 -13.01 16.52
C PRO A 121 -2.93 -13.20 16.22
N LEU A 122 -3.31 -14.37 15.71
CA LEU A 122 -4.72 -14.77 15.74
C LEU A 122 -4.98 -15.27 17.16
N ASP A 123 -5.98 -14.70 17.83
CA ASP A 123 -6.48 -15.30 19.06
C ASP A 123 -6.98 -16.71 18.69
N ALA A 124 -6.41 -17.74 19.30
CA ALA A 124 -6.86 -19.10 19.07
C ALA A 124 -8.36 -19.17 19.43
N PRO A 125 -9.19 -19.91 18.66
CA PRO A 125 -10.57 -20.11 19.04
C PRO A 125 -10.61 -20.67 20.46
N ALA A 126 -11.49 -20.13 21.31
CA ALA A 126 -11.66 -20.64 22.66
C ALA A 126 -11.95 -22.15 22.61
N ALA A 127 -11.42 -22.92 23.55
CA ALA A 127 -11.55 -24.39 23.58
C ALA A 127 -13.02 -24.87 23.44
N GLN A 128 -13.98 -24.05 23.87
CA GLN A 128 -15.42 -24.28 23.72
C GLN A 128 -15.86 -24.35 22.24
N THR A 129 -15.29 -23.51 21.37
CA THR A 129 -15.62 -23.50 19.93
C THR A 129 -14.92 -24.63 19.17
N GLN A 130 -13.82 -25.20 19.70
CA GLN A 130 -13.19 -26.38 19.12
C GLN A 130 -13.98 -27.66 19.39
N ALA A 131 -14.67 -27.75 20.54
CA ALA A 131 -15.46 -28.92 20.89
C ALA A 131 -16.73 -29.07 20.02
N GLU A 132 -17.33 -27.96 19.58
CA GLU A 132 -18.53 -27.98 18.72
C GLU A 132 -18.28 -28.43 17.28
N VAL A 133 -17.03 -28.49 16.81
CA VAL A 133 -16.70 -28.94 15.44
C VAL A 133 -16.58 -30.47 15.35
N PHE A 134 -16.48 -31.15 16.50
CA PHE A 134 -16.32 -32.61 16.59
C PHE A 134 -17.48 -33.33 17.29
N GLY A 135 -18.54 -32.62 17.67
CA GLY A 135 -19.80 -33.18 18.19
C GLY A 135 -20.88 -33.19 17.12
#